data_AF-A0A3A8KGR9-F1
#
_entry.id   AF-A0A3A8KGR9-F1
#
_cell.length_a   1.000
_cell.length_b   1.000
_cell.length_c   1.000
_cell.angle_alpha   90.00
_cell.angle_beta   90.00
_cell.angle_gamma   90.00
#
_symmetry.space_group_name_H-M   'P 1'
#
loop_
_entity.id
_entity.type
_entity.pdbx_description
1 polymer ?
#
loop_
_entity_poly.entity_id
_entity_poly.type
_entity_poly.pdbx_seq_one_letter_code
_entity_poly.pdbx_strand_id
1 'polypeptide(L)'
;MTFFFHLHSGLRYLVLLSGAIALAYFAFCVATKKPFDKVGRIIGASYSGFLQLQVLVGIGVLVTRGYYPALIGHIVLMVLAVGSIQSLLSVNRRRTPPGYVLPLVGTVLSLVFVAGGVMAIGRSLFRSTAF
;
A
#
# COMPACT_ATOMS: atom_id res chain seq x y z
N MET A 1 -0.75 25.20 4.02
CA MET A 1 -1.67 24.28 4.72
C MET A 1 -2.48 23.36 3.79
N THR A 2 -2.51 23.59 2.47
CA THR A 2 -3.24 22.75 1.49
C THR A 2 -2.36 21.79 0.68
N PHE A 3 -1.07 22.08 0.50
CA PHE A 3 -0.16 21.29 -0.34
C PHE A 3 -0.04 19.82 0.11
N PHE A 4 0.25 19.57 1.39
CA PHE A 4 0.36 18.20 1.93
C PHE A 4 -0.95 17.41 1.82
N PHE A 5 -2.11 18.07 1.90
CA PHE A 5 -3.41 17.42 1.78
C PHE A 5 -3.71 17.02 0.32
N HIS A 6 -3.45 17.90 -0.65
CA HIS A 6 -3.59 17.55 -2.07
C HIS A 6 -2.58 16.50 -2.50
N LEU A 7 -1.34 16.60 -2.01
CA LEU A 7 -0.31 15.60 -2.25
C LEU A 7 -0.73 14.24 -1.68
N HIS A 8 -1.22 14.19 -0.43
CA HIS A 8 -1.70 12.97 0.20
C HIS A 8 -2.89 12.37 -0.56
N SER A 9 -3.85 13.20 -0.95
CA SER A 9 -5.03 12.75 -1.69
C SER A 9 -4.65 12.22 -3.07
N GLY A 10 -3.71 12.86 -3.77
CA GLY A 10 -3.17 12.38 -5.05
C GLY A 10 -2.37 11.09 -4.90
N LEU A 11 -1.54 10.99 -3.86
CA LEU A 11 -0.73 9.80 -3.59
C LEU A 11 -1.57 8.55 -3.35
N ARG A 12 -2.73 8.71 -2.68
CA ARG A 12 -3.64 7.60 -2.44
C ARG A 12 -4.14 6.98 -3.75
N TYR A 13 -4.42 7.78 -4.77
CA TYR A 13 -4.80 7.28 -6.09
C TYR A 13 -3.63 6.55 -6.77
N LEU A 14 -2.40 7.06 -6.63
CA LEU A 14 -1.21 6.37 -7.14
C LEU A 14 -0.95 5.03 -6.44
N VAL A 15 -1.17 4.94 -5.12
CA VAL A 15 -1.04 3.69 -4.37
C VAL A 15 -2.12 2.69 -4.77
N LEU A 16 -3.37 3.14 -4.95
CA LEU A 16 -4.44 2.27 -5.44
C LEU A 16 -4.16 1.78 -6.86
N LEU A 17 -3.73 2.66 -7.76
CA LEU A 17 -3.40 2.31 -9.14
C LEU A 17 -2.22 1.34 -9.21
N SER A 18 -1.12 1.66 -8.51
CA SER A 18 0.06 0.79 -8.46
C SER A 18 -0.22 -0.54 -7.75
N GLY A 19 -1.08 -0.53 -6.72
CA GLY A 19 -1.55 -1.74 -6.05
C GLY A 19 -2.39 -2.62 -6.96
N ALA A 20 -3.29 -2.04 -7.75
CA ALA A 20 -4.09 -2.76 -8.74
C ALA A 20 -3.20 -3.38 -9.84
N ILE A 21 -2.22 -2.62 -10.35
CA ILE A 21 -1.25 -3.10 -11.34
C ILE A 21 -0.42 -4.25 -10.74
N ALA A 22 0.07 -4.09 -9.50
CA ALA A 22 0.85 -5.12 -8.83
C ALA A 22 0.03 -6.39 -8.60
N LEU A 23 -1.22 -6.26 -8.17
CA LEU A 23 -2.11 -7.38 -7.94
C LEU A 23 -2.44 -8.11 -9.26
N ALA A 24 -2.78 -7.38 -10.32
CA ALA A 24 -3.04 -7.96 -11.65
C ALA A 24 -1.80 -8.68 -12.20
N TYR A 25 -0.62 -8.06 -12.11
CA TYR A 25 0.63 -8.64 -12.60
C TYR A 25 1.03 -9.89 -11.81
N PHE A 26 0.97 -9.84 -10.47
CA PHE A 26 1.31 -10.99 -9.64
C PHE A 26 0.30 -12.13 -9.79
N ALA A 27 -1.00 -11.83 -9.89
CA ALA A 27 -2.02 -12.84 -10.15
C ALA A 27 -1.79 -13.53 -11.51
N PHE A 28 -1.48 -12.75 -12.55
CA PHE A 28 -1.15 -13.27 -13.88
C PHE A 28 0.11 -14.14 -13.86
N CYS A 29 1.17 -13.70 -13.18
CA CYS A 29 2.42 -14.47 -13.07
C CYS A 29 2.27 -15.76 -12.24
N VAL A 30 1.42 -15.76 -11.21
CA VAL A 30 1.07 -16.97 -10.46
C VAL A 30 0.27 -17.93 -11.34
N ALA A 31 -0.74 -17.45 -12.07
CA ALA A 31 -1.57 -18.27 -12.96
C ALA A 31 -0.76 -18.89 -14.11
N THR A 32 0.19 -18.13 -14.68
CA THR A 32 1.08 -18.59 -15.75
C THR A 32 2.32 -19.34 -15.25
N LYS A 33 2.46 -19.53 -13.93
CA LYS A 33 3.61 -20.17 -13.28
C LYS A 33 4.97 -19.60 -13.75
N LYS A 34 5.01 -18.31 -14.07
CA LYS A 34 6.25 -17.69 -14.57
C LYS A 34 7.32 -17.65 -13.48
N PRO A 35 8.60 -17.90 -13.83
CA PRO A 35 9.71 -17.70 -12.90
C PRO A 35 9.80 -16.24 -12.49
N PHE A 36 10.21 -15.99 -11.25
CA PHE A 36 10.30 -14.63 -10.71
C PHE A 36 11.29 -13.78 -11.49
N ASP A 37 10.78 -12.73 -12.12
CA ASP A 37 11.50 -11.91 -13.09
C ASP A 37 11.81 -10.53 -12.49
N LYS A 38 12.78 -9.83 -13.07
CA LYS A 38 13.18 -8.47 -12.66
C LYS A 38 11.99 -7.51 -12.67
N VAL A 39 11.06 -7.66 -13.62
CA VAL A 39 9.85 -6.83 -13.73
C VAL A 39 8.96 -6.98 -12.51
N GLY A 40 8.70 -8.21 -12.05
CA GLY A 40 7.93 -8.47 -10.83
C GLY A 40 8.55 -7.85 -9.59
N ARG A 41 9.88 -7.89 -9.51
CA ARG A 41 10.63 -7.23 -8.43
C ARG A 41 10.47 -5.71 -8.46
N ILE A 42 10.53 -5.11 -9.64
CA ILE A 42 10.36 -3.65 -9.83
C ILE A 42 8.94 -3.25 -9.45
N ILE A 43 7.93 -3.93 -9.96
CA ILE A 43 6.52 -3.63 -9.66
C ILE A 43 6.24 -3.71 -8.14
N GLY A 44 6.70 -4.78 -7.49
CA GLY A 44 6.54 -4.94 -6.04
C GLY A 44 7.28 -3.87 -5.23
N ALA A 45 8.50 -3.53 -5.63
CA ALA A 45 9.27 -2.47 -4.98
C ALA A 45 8.63 -1.09 -5.17
N SER A 46 8.14 -0.78 -6.37
CA SER A 46 7.45 0.47 -6.67
C SER A 46 6.17 0.61 -5.85
N TYR A 47 5.33 -0.42 -5.80
CA TYR A 47 4.12 -0.41 -4.97
C TYR A 47 4.44 -0.21 -3.48
N SER A 48 5.40 -0.98 -2.94
CA SER A 48 5.84 -0.83 -1.55
C SER A 48 6.38 0.57 -1.27
N GLY A 49 7.14 1.15 -2.22
CA GLY A 49 7.67 2.50 -2.12
C GLY A 49 6.57 3.56 -2.12
N PHE A 50 5.58 3.46 -3.00
CA PHE A 50 4.44 4.37 -3.02
C PHE A 50 3.62 4.29 -1.72
N LEU A 51 3.41 3.07 -1.20
CA LEU A 51 2.70 2.88 0.06
C LEU A 51 3.45 3.52 1.23
N GLN A 52 4.77 3.35 1.30
CA GLN A 52 5.61 4.01 2.33
C GLN A 52 5.58 5.53 2.21
N LEU A 53 5.66 6.06 0.98
CA LEU A 53 5.55 7.50 0.72
C LEU A 53 4.18 8.03 1.18
N GLN A 54 3.10 7.27 0.97
CA GLN A 54 1.77 7.63 1.43
C GLN A 54 1.70 7.73 2.96
N VAL A 55 2.28 6.77 3.67
CA VAL A 55 2.33 6.80 5.13
C VAL A 55 3.13 8.00 5.63
N LEU A 56 4.29 8.28 5.02
CA LEU A 56 5.14 9.40 5.41
C LEU A 56 4.43 10.76 5.19
N VAL A 57 3.79 10.94 4.03
CA VAL A 57 2.99 12.14 3.74
C VAL A 57 1.79 12.23 4.69
N GLY A 58 1.17 11.09 5.04
CA GLY A 58 0.09 11.02 6.02
C GLY A 58 0.50 11.50 7.41
N ILE A 59 1.72 11.16 7.86
CA ILE A 59 2.30 11.67 9.11
C ILE A 59 2.48 13.19 9.04
N GLY A 60 2.94 13.73 7.91
CA GLY A 60 3.05 15.19 7.70
C GLY A 60 1.70 15.92 7.81
N VAL A 61 0.61 15.30 7.31
CA VAL A 61 -0.75 15.84 7.48
C VAL A 61 -1.20 15.78 8.95
N LEU A 62 -0.84 14.73 9.67
CA LEU A 62 -1.13 14.58 11.11
C LEU A 62 -0.54 15.70 11.95
N VAL A 63 0.73 16.02 11.71
CA VAL A 63 1.45 17.10 12.41
C VAL A 63 0.80 18.47 12.14
N THR A 64 0.15 18.65 10.98
CA THR A 64 -0.40 19.95 10.56
C THR A 64 -1.90 20.12 10.83
N ARG A 65 -2.69 19.05 10.97
CA ARG A 65 -4.18 19.14 11.09
C ARG A 65 -4.76 18.69 12.44
N GLY A 66 -3.93 18.30 13.40
CA GLY A 66 -4.36 17.89 14.73
C GLY A 66 -4.86 16.44 14.81
N TYR A 67 -4.98 15.93 16.03
CA TYR A 67 -5.21 14.51 16.32
C TYR A 67 -6.70 14.19 16.52
N TYR A 68 -7.17 13.05 16.00
CA TYR A 68 -8.53 12.53 16.23
C TYR A 68 -8.47 11.04 16.60
N PRO A 69 -9.33 10.52 17.50
CA PRO A 69 -9.23 9.13 17.99
C PRO A 69 -9.29 8.05 16.89
N ALA A 70 -10.12 8.25 15.86
CA ALA A 70 -10.23 7.34 14.71
C ALA A 70 -8.95 7.29 13.84
N LEU A 71 -8.05 8.26 14.00
CA LEU A 71 -6.81 8.38 13.25
C LEU A 71 -5.77 7.34 13.69
N ILE A 72 -5.82 6.90 14.96
CA ILE A 72 -4.94 5.83 15.48
C ILE A 72 -5.14 4.55 14.69
N GLY A 73 -6.40 4.11 14.55
CA GLY A 73 -6.73 2.88 13.81
C GLY A 73 -6.23 2.93 12.38
N HIS A 74 -6.35 4.09 11.72
CA HIS A 74 -5.82 4.29 10.38
C HIS A 74 -4.30 4.17 10.29
N ILE A 75 -3.56 4.85 11.17
CA ILE A 75 -2.10 4.83 11.17
C ILE A 75 -1.61 3.39 11.43
N VAL A 76 -2.20 2.71 12.41
CA VAL A 76 -1.83 1.33 12.76
C VAL A 76 -2.05 0.41 11.56
N LEU A 77 -3.21 0.49 10.90
CA LEU A 77 -3.52 -0.34 9.74
C LEU A 77 -2.62 -0.01 8.54
N MET A 78 -2.25 1.25 8.34
CA MET A 78 -1.31 1.66 7.30
C MET A 78 0.11 1.13 7.56
N VAL A 79 0.56 1.14 8.82
CA VAL A 79 1.86 0.56 9.22
C VAL A 79 1.84 -0.96 9.02
N LEU A 80 0.74 -1.63 9.38
CA LEU A 80 0.57 -3.06 9.12
C LEU A 80 0.58 -3.38 7.63
N ALA A 81 -0.05 -2.54 6.79
CA ALA A 81 -0.03 -2.69 5.34
C ALA A 81 1.39 -2.61 4.76
N VAL A 82 2.16 -1.61 5.19
CA VAL A 82 3.58 -1.47 4.81
C VAL A 82 4.39 -2.67 5.30
N GLY A 83 4.19 -3.07 6.55
CA GLY A 83 4.87 -4.21 7.15
C GLY A 83 4.61 -5.52 6.40
N SER A 84 3.35 -5.77 5.99
CA SER A 84 2.98 -7.00 5.29
C SER A 84 3.62 -7.09 3.91
N ILE A 85 3.53 -6.05 3.07
CA ILE A 85 4.15 -6.09 1.75
C ILE A 85 5.67 -6.13 1.83
N GLN A 86 6.27 -5.35 2.74
CA GLN A 86 7.72 -5.23 2.84
C GLN A 86 8.34 -6.51 3.37
N SER A 87 7.75 -7.13 4.39
CA SER A 87 8.21 -8.39 4.97
C SER A 87 8.12 -9.53 3.95
N LEU A 88 6.98 -9.69 3.27
CA LEU A 88 6.79 -10.76 2.29
C LEU A 88 7.68 -10.60 1.05
N LEU A 89 7.91 -9.36 0.58
CA LEU A 89 8.92 -9.09 -0.46
C LEU A 89 10.34 -9.42 0.01
N SER A 90 10.69 -9.06 1.26
CA SER A 90 12.01 -9.35 1.84
C SER A 90 12.25 -10.85 1.99
N VAL A 91 11.26 -11.59 2.50
CA VAL A 91 11.31 -13.07 2.60
C VAL A 91 11.40 -13.70 1.22
N ASN A 92 10.63 -13.22 0.23
CA ASN A 92 10.67 -13.77 -1.12
C ASN A 92 12.03 -13.58 -1.79
N ARG A 93 12.72 -12.46 -1.55
CA ARG A 93 14.09 -12.23 -2.06
C ARG A 93 15.12 -13.19 -1.49
N ARG A 94 14.85 -13.79 -0.32
CA ARG A 94 15.74 -14.76 0.35
C ARG A 94 15.44 -16.21 -0.04
N ARG A 95 14.38 -16.48 -0.82
CA ARG A 95 14.04 -17.84 -1.26
C ARG A 95 14.74 -18.20 -2.57
N THR A 96 15.13 -19.46 -2.68
CA THR A 96 15.71 -20.07 -3.89
C THR A 96 14.91 -21.32 -4.23
N PRO A 97 14.07 -21.33 -5.29
CA PRO A 97 13.81 -20.24 -6.23
C PRO A 97 12.81 -19.19 -5.68
N PRO A 98 12.97 -17.91 -6.03
CA PRO A 98 11.98 -16.87 -5.72
C PRO A 98 10.68 -17.11 -6.51
N GLY A 99 9.54 -16.90 -5.86
CA GLY A 99 8.21 -17.14 -6.46
C GLY A 99 7.31 -15.89 -6.43
N TYR A 100 6.15 -15.96 -7.10
CA TYR A 100 5.18 -14.86 -7.12
C TYR A 100 4.09 -14.96 -6.04
N VAL A 101 3.99 -16.09 -5.34
CA VAL A 101 2.95 -16.33 -4.33
C VAL A 101 3.12 -15.41 -3.11
N LEU A 102 4.35 -15.28 -2.58
CA LEU A 102 4.59 -14.42 -1.41
C LEU A 102 4.32 -12.93 -1.71
N PRO A 103 4.81 -12.34 -2.82
CA PRO A 103 4.46 -10.99 -3.22
C PRO A 103 2.95 -10.79 -3.41
N LEU A 104 2.26 -11.75 -4.04
CA LEU A 104 0.81 -11.69 -4.23
C LEU A 104 0.07 -11.63 -2.89
N VAL A 105 0.38 -12.55 -1.97
CA VAL A 105 -0.22 -12.58 -0.63
C VAL A 105 0.08 -11.28 0.11
N GLY A 106 1.30 -10.73 -0.02
CA GLY A 106 1.67 -9.47 0.60
C GLY A 106 0.91 -8.26 0.04
N THR A 107 0.67 -8.24 -1.27
CA THR A 107 -0.15 -7.20 -1.91
C THR A 107 -1.60 -7.30 -1.49
N VAL A 108 -2.17 -8.51 -1.43
CA VAL A 108 -3.56 -8.72 -0.97
C VAL A 108 -3.73 -8.30 0.49
N LEU A 109 -2.85 -8.76 1.39
CA LEU A 109 -2.89 -8.38 2.81
C LEU A 109 -2.74 -6.87 2.99
N SER A 110 -1.80 -6.26 2.27
CA SER A 110 -1.61 -4.81 2.26
C SER A 110 -2.88 -4.07 1.84
N LEU A 111 -3.55 -4.50 0.77
CA LEU A 111 -4.79 -3.88 0.31
C LEU A 111 -5.93 -4.04 1.32
N VAL A 112 -6.04 -5.20 1.98
CA VAL A 112 -7.03 -5.42 3.06
C VAL A 112 -6.78 -4.47 4.21
N PHE A 113 -5.54 -4.30 4.65
CA PHE A 113 -5.19 -3.35 5.71
C PHE A 113 -5.44 -1.89 5.29
N VAL A 114 -5.12 -1.51 4.05
CA VAL A 114 -5.45 -0.17 3.52
C VAL A 114 -6.96 0.06 3.51
N ALA A 115 -7.75 -0.91 3.05
CA ALA A 115 -9.20 -0.82 3.05
C ALA A 115 -9.78 -0.70 4.47
N GLY A 116 -9.32 -1.54 5.40
CA GLY A 116 -9.67 -1.48 6.82
C GLY A 116 -9.32 -0.14 7.45
N GLY A 117 -8.14 0.40 7.13
CA GLY A 117 -7.67 1.69 7.64
C GLY A 117 -8.55 2.85 7.16
N VAL A 118 -9.04 2.79 5.92
CA VAL A 118 -9.97 3.78 5.39
C VAL A 118 -11.36 3.65 6.05
N MET A 119 -11.85 2.43 6.24
CA MET A 119 -13.13 2.17 6.91
C MET A 119 -13.11 2.61 8.37
N ALA A 120 -11.99 2.43 9.08
CA ALA A 120 -11.81 2.88 10.47
C ALA A 120 -11.93 4.40 10.65
N ILE A 121 -11.66 5.18 9.59
CA ILE A 121 -11.86 6.64 9.58
C ILE A 121 -13.34 7.00 9.34
N GLY A 122 -14.19 6.06 8.92
CA GLY A 122 -15.57 6.36 8.51
C GLY A 122 -15.67 7.20 7.24
N ARG A 123 -14.57 7.36 6.49
CA ARG A 123 -14.53 8.05 5.20
C ARG A 123 -14.63 7.03 4.07
N SER A 124 -15.52 7.27 3.11
CA SER A 124 -15.67 6.39 1.94
C SER A 124 -14.38 6.34 1.11
N LEU A 125 -14.15 5.21 0.44
CA LEU A 125 -12.96 4.98 -0.41
C LEU A 125 -12.80 6.03 -1.53
N PHE A 126 -13.89 6.74 -1.86
CA PHE A 126 -14.01 7.69 -2.97
C PHE A 126 -14.47 9.10 -2.56
N ARG A 127 -14.73 9.37 -1.27
CA ARG A 127 -15.14 10.71 -0.81
C ARG A 127 -13.91 11.55 -0.46
N SER A 128 -13.53 12.42 -1.40
CA SER A 128 -12.69 13.59 -1.10
C SER A 128 -13.60 14.74 -0.70
N THR A 129 -14.06 14.77 0.55
CA THR A 129 -14.78 15.94 1.06
C THR A 129 -13.78 16.92 1.63
N ALA A 130 -13.51 17.98 0.86
CA ALA A 130 -13.04 19.25 1.37
C ALA A 130 -14.17 19.87 2.20
N PHE A 131 -14.10 19.71 3.51
CA PHE A 131 -14.71 20.61 4.47
C PHE A 131 -13.67 20.85 5.56
#